data_AF-A0A524M7C2-F1
#
_entry.id   AF-A0A524M7C2-F1
#
_cell.length_a   1.000
_cell.length_b   1.000
_cell.length_c   1.000
_cell.angle_alpha   90.00
_cell.angle_beta   90.00
_cell.angle_gamma   90.00
#
_symmetry.space_group_name_H-M   'P 1'
#
loop_
_entity.id
_entity.type
_entity.pdbx_description
1 polymer ?
#
loop_
_entity_poly.entity_id
_entity_poly.type
_entity_poly.pdbx_seq_one_letter_code
_entity_poly.pdbx_strand_id
1 'polypeptide(L)'
;MLTKKQFALLFCVFLFVIISFQAQPVEALPFDGEFTDQPIAAGNWYKVWDTMTTGDVITGYFETHSSTQGLDFFICDSANLDLWEGGFTSTRYEPETNMHTSYFSFTVPNSDTWYCVFSNRGGSTTVTVDIGVDTNGDNTPIYSSSTYDYTGYGIVLENNEYHDVFLYLDAGDVIDGHFSTFFPTDGLDFFICDTDNFDSWELGYSSTGYSIETDMYYSSIDSFTIPTSGYWYCVFYAEDEIDTITFSYGISVDTSGAITDGSTTVNEDLIIFGALFAVFFGLMICCAINKKRTQTSTPPTVDHYAAPPYRPTTTGTTVREVTTRVLVICPYCGCKNDQGILTCTNCDAEL
;
A
#
# COMPACT_ATOMS: atom_id res chain seq x y z
N MET A 1 -42.27 51.48 1.75
CA MET A 1 -43.28 50.59 1.13
C MET A 1 -42.84 50.28 -0.28
N LEU A 2 -42.63 49.00 -0.61
CA LEU A 2 -42.38 48.57 -1.99
C LEU A 2 -43.66 48.78 -2.81
N THR A 3 -43.52 49.35 -4.01
CA THR A 3 -44.64 49.43 -4.94
C THR A 3 -45.03 48.02 -5.42
N LYS A 4 -46.29 47.83 -5.84
CA LYS A 4 -46.77 46.53 -6.36
C LYS A 4 -45.89 45.97 -7.50
N LYS A 5 -45.27 46.86 -8.30
CA LYS A 5 -44.30 46.50 -9.35
C LYS A 5 -42.96 46.04 -8.77
N GLN A 6 -42.44 46.69 -7.73
CA GLN A 6 -41.21 46.29 -7.06
C GLN A 6 -41.37 44.95 -6.33
N PHE A 7 -42.54 44.69 -5.71
CA PHE A 7 -42.82 43.39 -5.09
C PHE A 7 -42.91 42.26 -6.13
N ALA A 8 -43.60 42.48 -7.25
CA ALA A 8 -43.65 41.51 -8.34
C ALA A 8 -42.27 41.22 -8.93
N LEU A 9 -41.44 42.25 -9.13
CA LEU A 9 -40.07 42.07 -9.61
C LEU A 9 -39.22 41.27 -8.60
N LEU A 10 -39.31 41.59 -7.31
CA LEU A 10 -38.59 40.85 -6.26
C LEU A 10 -39.04 39.39 -6.19
N PHE A 11 -40.34 39.13 -6.33
CA PHE A 11 -40.89 37.78 -6.36
C PHE A 11 -40.46 37.01 -7.61
N CYS A 12 -40.41 37.65 -8.78
CA CYS A 12 -39.90 37.03 -10.00
C CYS A 12 -38.40 36.75 -9.91
N VAL A 13 -37.59 37.66 -9.35
CA VAL A 13 -36.16 37.42 -9.10
C VAL A 13 -35.98 36.30 -8.09
N PHE A 14 -36.79 36.24 -7.03
CA PHE A 14 -36.75 35.17 -6.04
C PHE A 14 -37.13 33.81 -6.64
N LEU A 15 -38.17 33.74 -7.47
CA LEU A 15 -38.53 32.54 -8.24
C LEU A 15 -37.44 32.14 -9.23
N PHE A 16 -36.84 33.12 -9.93
CA PHE A 16 -35.77 32.85 -10.87
C PHE A 16 -34.53 32.32 -10.15
N VAL A 17 -34.16 32.90 -9.00
CA VAL A 17 -33.09 32.40 -8.14
C VAL A 17 -33.40 31.00 -7.62
N ILE A 18 -34.63 30.72 -7.17
CA ILE A 18 -35.03 29.36 -6.75
C ILE A 18 -34.91 28.35 -7.90
N ILE A 19 -35.26 28.75 -9.13
CA ILE A 19 -35.13 27.89 -10.32
C ILE A 19 -33.66 27.74 -10.73
N SER A 20 -32.82 28.77 -10.58
CA SER A 20 -31.37 28.72 -10.86
C SER A 20 -30.60 27.81 -9.91
N PHE A 21 -31.11 27.58 -8.69
CA PHE A 21 -30.52 26.66 -7.72
C PHE A 21 -31.06 25.22 -7.85
N GLN A 22 -31.76 24.90 -8.95
CA GLN A 22 -32.05 23.50 -9.25
C GLN A 22 -30.74 22.79 -9.58
N ALA A 23 -30.26 22.05 -8.59
CA ALA A 23 -29.21 21.07 -8.72
C ALA A 23 -29.35 20.31 -10.05
N GLN A 24 -28.30 20.37 -10.86
CA GLN A 24 -28.28 19.68 -12.15
C GLN A 24 -27.52 18.37 -11.94
N PRO A 25 -28.07 17.23 -12.36
CA PRO A 25 -27.29 16.00 -12.38
C PRO A 25 -26.12 16.19 -13.34
N VAL A 26 -24.93 15.76 -12.91
CA VAL A 26 -23.82 15.52 -13.84
C VAL A 26 -24.17 14.30 -14.70
N GLU A 27 -23.67 14.26 -15.94
CA GLU A 27 -23.91 13.15 -16.88
C GLU A 27 -23.57 11.80 -16.22
N ALA A 28 -24.46 10.83 -16.37
CA ALA A 28 -24.35 9.55 -15.71
C ALA A 28 -23.45 8.61 -16.53
N LEU A 29 -22.37 8.12 -15.92
CA LEU A 29 -21.40 7.23 -16.57
C LEU A 29 -21.72 5.75 -16.27
N PRO A 30 -21.33 4.81 -17.17
CA PRO A 30 -21.54 3.38 -16.95
C PRO A 30 -20.73 2.88 -15.73
N PHE A 31 -21.14 1.76 -15.14
CA PHE A 31 -20.26 0.98 -14.24
C PHE A 31 -19.04 0.42 -14.98
N ASP A 32 -18.11 -0.18 -14.22
CA ASP A 32 -16.82 -0.73 -14.68
C ASP A 32 -15.89 0.36 -15.27
N GLY A 33 -15.96 1.56 -14.67
CA GLY A 33 -15.07 2.68 -14.97
C GLY A 33 -14.42 3.22 -13.70
N GLU A 34 -13.18 3.65 -13.84
CA GLU A 34 -12.46 4.45 -12.85
C GLU A 34 -12.60 5.92 -13.27
N PHE A 35 -13.23 6.73 -12.43
CA PHE A 35 -13.46 8.14 -12.67
C PHE A 35 -12.67 8.95 -11.67
N THR A 36 -11.55 9.50 -12.10
CA THR A 36 -10.70 10.33 -11.24
C THR A 36 -11.06 11.80 -11.39
N ASP A 37 -10.73 12.60 -10.38
CA ASP A 37 -10.84 14.06 -10.38
C ASP A 37 -12.25 14.60 -10.67
N GLN A 38 -13.33 13.89 -10.33
CA GLN A 38 -14.68 14.31 -10.71
C GLN A 38 -15.17 15.47 -9.82
N PRO A 39 -15.40 16.69 -10.36
CA PRO A 39 -15.84 17.81 -9.55
C PRO A 39 -17.36 17.79 -9.35
N ILE A 40 -17.80 17.71 -8.10
CA ILE A 40 -19.20 17.80 -7.71
C ILE A 40 -19.43 19.14 -7.01
N ALA A 41 -20.03 20.10 -7.72
CA ALA A 41 -20.32 21.42 -7.15
C ALA A 41 -21.32 21.34 -5.98
N ALA A 42 -21.26 22.31 -5.07
CA ALA A 42 -22.21 22.42 -3.97
C ALA A 42 -23.65 22.45 -4.47
N GLY A 43 -24.51 21.62 -3.87
CA GLY A 43 -25.91 21.46 -4.28
C GLY A 43 -26.12 20.38 -5.34
N ASN A 44 -25.09 19.90 -6.03
CA ASN A 44 -25.20 18.89 -7.08
C ASN A 44 -24.94 17.47 -6.56
N TRP A 45 -25.07 16.50 -7.46
CA TRP A 45 -24.70 15.11 -7.27
C TRP A 45 -24.12 14.53 -8.55
N TYR A 46 -23.35 13.46 -8.39
CA TYR A 46 -22.83 12.61 -9.45
C TYR A 46 -23.44 11.21 -9.30
N LYS A 47 -23.61 10.51 -10.41
CA LYS A 47 -24.14 9.14 -10.40
C LYS A 47 -23.49 8.29 -11.48
N VAL A 48 -23.23 7.04 -11.13
CA VAL A 48 -22.81 6.00 -12.06
C VAL A 48 -23.88 4.92 -12.09
N TRP A 49 -24.06 4.24 -13.21
CA TRP A 49 -25.20 3.33 -13.41
C TRP A 49 -24.90 2.16 -14.34
N ASP A 50 -25.63 1.07 -14.15
CA ASP A 50 -25.75 0.01 -15.15
C ASP A 50 -27.08 -0.74 -15.00
N THR A 51 -27.42 -1.57 -16.00
CA THR A 51 -28.53 -2.49 -15.96
C THR A 51 -28.09 -3.81 -15.34
N MET A 52 -28.59 -4.05 -14.13
CA MET A 52 -28.21 -5.22 -13.33
C MET A 52 -29.33 -6.25 -13.29
N THR A 53 -28.98 -7.49 -13.04
CA THR A 53 -29.91 -8.59 -12.78
C THR A 53 -29.94 -8.97 -11.30
N THR A 54 -31.04 -9.57 -10.85
CA THR A 54 -31.15 -10.06 -9.47
C THR A 54 -29.99 -10.99 -9.10
N GLY A 55 -29.28 -10.65 -8.03
CA GLY A 55 -28.16 -11.42 -7.52
C GLY A 55 -26.80 -10.94 -8.01
N ASP A 56 -26.74 -10.04 -9.00
CA ASP A 56 -25.50 -9.36 -9.35
C ASP A 56 -24.99 -8.54 -8.16
N VAL A 57 -23.69 -8.33 -8.07
CA VAL A 57 -23.04 -7.60 -6.98
C VAL A 57 -22.43 -6.34 -7.53
N ILE A 58 -22.75 -5.20 -6.92
CA ILE A 58 -22.10 -3.92 -7.15
C ILE A 58 -21.07 -3.76 -6.04
N THR A 59 -19.79 -3.74 -6.39
CA THR A 59 -18.71 -3.36 -5.49
C THR A 59 -18.14 -2.02 -5.91
N GLY A 60 -17.57 -1.27 -4.96
CA GLY A 60 -16.91 -0.04 -5.34
C GLY A 60 -16.26 0.66 -4.18
N TYR A 61 -15.54 1.69 -4.55
CA TYR A 61 -14.82 2.57 -3.65
C TYR A 61 -14.96 4.01 -4.15
N PHE A 62 -14.97 4.95 -3.22
CA PHE A 62 -14.75 6.35 -3.57
C PHE A 62 -13.92 7.06 -2.52
N GLU A 63 -13.18 8.06 -2.95
CA GLU A 63 -12.48 8.98 -2.06
C GLU A 63 -12.56 10.43 -2.51
N THR A 64 -12.64 11.34 -1.54
CA THR A 64 -12.71 12.78 -1.80
C THR A 64 -11.35 13.41 -1.58
N HIS A 65 -10.96 14.32 -2.47
CA HIS A 65 -9.73 15.12 -2.37
C HIS A 65 -9.72 16.15 -1.23
N SER A 66 -10.80 16.19 -0.45
CA SER A 66 -10.95 17.13 0.66
C SER A 66 -11.09 16.39 1.97
N SER A 67 -10.19 16.67 2.91
CA SER A 67 -10.31 16.21 4.31
C SER A 67 -11.36 16.98 5.13
N THR A 68 -12.07 17.96 4.53
CA THR A 68 -12.96 18.87 5.28
C THR A 68 -14.44 18.76 4.96
N GLN A 69 -14.79 18.29 3.76
CA GLN A 69 -16.17 18.05 3.36
C GLN A 69 -16.27 16.72 2.59
N GLY A 70 -17.05 15.78 3.13
CA GLY A 70 -17.33 14.52 2.47
C GLY A 70 -18.56 14.60 1.55
N LEU A 71 -18.98 13.44 1.05
CA LEU A 71 -20.18 13.27 0.25
C LEU A 71 -21.21 12.41 0.98
N ASP A 72 -22.49 12.66 0.69
CA ASP A 72 -23.52 11.68 1.01
C ASP A 72 -23.52 10.61 -0.07
N PHE A 73 -23.58 9.34 0.31
CA PHE A 73 -23.57 8.21 -0.62
C PHE A 73 -24.82 7.34 -0.42
N PHE A 74 -25.35 6.80 -1.50
CA PHE A 74 -26.33 5.72 -1.44
C PHE A 74 -26.48 5.00 -2.79
N ILE A 75 -27.04 3.81 -2.73
CA ILE A 75 -27.40 3.00 -3.89
C ILE A 75 -28.93 2.98 -4.05
N CYS A 76 -29.43 3.04 -5.27
CA CYS A 76 -30.86 2.95 -5.56
C CYS A 76 -31.17 2.41 -6.97
N ASP A 77 -32.39 1.95 -7.17
CA ASP A 77 -32.93 1.64 -8.50
C ASP A 77 -33.47 2.90 -9.19
N SER A 78 -33.87 2.76 -10.46
CA SER A 78 -34.42 3.84 -11.28
C SER A 78 -35.62 4.56 -10.65
N ALA A 79 -36.58 3.82 -10.10
CA ALA A 79 -37.78 4.40 -9.50
C ALA A 79 -37.46 5.21 -8.23
N ASN A 80 -36.53 4.73 -7.41
CA ASN A 80 -36.12 5.41 -6.18
C ASN A 80 -35.25 6.64 -6.48
N LEU A 81 -34.45 6.62 -7.54
CA LEU A 81 -33.72 7.80 -8.00
C LEU A 81 -34.67 8.93 -8.41
N ASP A 82 -35.68 8.64 -9.23
CA ASP A 82 -36.68 9.62 -9.67
C ASP A 82 -37.41 10.26 -8.47
N LEU A 83 -37.77 9.45 -7.47
CA LEU A 83 -38.38 9.94 -6.24
C LEU A 83 -37.43 10.88 -5.47
N TRP A 84 -36.16 10.53 -5.35
CA TRP A 84 -35.15 11.33 -4.63
C TRP A 84 -34.86 12.66 -5.34
N GLU A 85 -34.65 12.64 -6.65
CA GLU A 85 -34.44 13.85 -7.47
C GLU A 85 -35.67 14.77 -7.40
N GLY A 86 -36.88 14.19 -7.38
CA GLY A 86 -38.15 14.90 -7.18
C GLY A 86 -38.38 15.46 -5.77
N GLY A 87 -37.51 15.16 -4.79
CA GLY A 87 -37.66 15.58 -3.40
C GLY A 87 -38.75 14.82 -2.63
N PHE A 88 -39.15 13.65 -3.13
CA PHE A 88 -40.06 12.73 -2.46
C PHE A 88 -39.30 11.74 -1.58
N THR A 89 -40.03 10.96 -0.78
CA THR A 89 -39.43 9.86 -0.02
C THR A 89 -39.04 8.73 -0.98
N SER A 90 -37.77 8.35 -0.96
CA SER A 90 -37.20 7.22 -1.71
C SER A 90 -36.58 6.20 -0.76
N THR A 91 -36.49 4.95 -1.22
CA THR A 91 -35.65 3.94 -0.59
C THR A 91 -34.20 4.18 -1.00
N ARG A 92 -33.30 4.21 -0.02
CA ARG A 92 -31.86 4.34 -0.22
C ARG A 92 -31.19 3.13 0.42
N TYR A 93 -30.43 2.40 -0.36
CA TYR A 93 -29.60 1.28 0.09
C TYR A 93 -28.21 1.81 0.43
N GLU A 94 -27.55 1.21 1.43
CA GLU A 94 -26.25 1.66 1.95
C GLU A 94 -26.13 3.19 2.12
N PRO A 95 -27.07 3.86 2.83
CA PRO A 95 -27.02 5.31 2.97
C PRO A 95 -25.90 5.71 3.93
N GLU A 96 -24.95 6.49 3.43
CA GLU A 96 -23.87 7.08 4.20
C GLU A 96 -23.89 8.60 4.06
N THR A 97 -23.38 9.31 5.06
CA THR A 97 -23.46 10.78 5.10
C THR A 97 -22.10 11.39 5.43
N ASN A 98 -21.72 12.42 4.70
CA ASN A 98 -20.46 13.15 4.88
C ASN A 98 -19.22 12.22 4.97
N MET A 99 -19.09 11.33 3.99
CA MET A 99 -18.00 10.38 3.88
C MET A 99 -16.86 10.95 3.03
N HIS A 100 -15.63 10.80 3.51
CA HIS A 100 -14.41 11.13 2.76
C HIS A 100 -13.94 9.96 1.93
N THR A 101 -14.05 8.77 2.49
CA THR A 101 -13.74 7.50 1.86
C THR A 101 -14.84 6.52 2.18
N SER A 102 -15.16 5.63 1.24
CA SER A 102 -16.05 4.50 1.54
C SER A 102 -15.85 3.35 0.58
N TYR A 103 -15.79 2.15 1.14
CA TYR A 103 -15.93 0.89 0.43
C TYR A 103 -17.36 0.37 0.57
N PHE A 104 -17.95 -0.09 -0.53
CA PHE A 104 -19.28 -0.68 -0.52
C PHE A 104 -19.35 -1.96 -1.36
N SER A 105 -20.25 -2.85 -0.95
CA SER A 105 -20.59 -4.10 -1.65
C SER A 105 -22.07 -4.39 -1.46
N PHE A 106 -22.83 -4.41 -2.56
CA PHE A 106 -24.28 -4.51 -2.54
C PHE A 106 -24.78 -5.55 -3.54
N THR A 107 -25.58 -6.52 -3.07
CA THR A 107 -26.23 -7.51 -3.93
C THR A 107 -27.59 -7.01 -4.40
N VAL A 108 -27.77 -6.93 -5.72
CA VAL A 108 -28.96 -6.41 -6.39
C VAL A 108 -30.19 -7.28 -6.08
N PRO A 109 -31.24 -6.75 -5.43
CA PRO A 109 -32.42 -7.51 -5.06
C PRO A 109 -33.38 -7.78 -6.23
N ASN A 110 -33.39 -6.93 -7.26
CA ASN A 110 -34.27 -7.03 -8.43
C ASN A 110 -33.58 -6.52 -9.69
N SER A 111 -33.85 -7.17 -10.83
CA SER A 111 -33.38 -6.69 -12.13
C SER A 111 -33.99 -5.31 -12.46
N ASP A 112 -33.13 -4.31 -12.65
CA ASP A 112 -33.47 -2.93 -13.00
C ASP A 112 -32.19 -2.19 -13.44
N THR A 113 -32.30 -0.90 -13.77
CA THR A 113 -31.15 0.00 -13.78
C THR A 113 -30.87 0.45 -12.35
N TRP A 114 -29.62 0.25 -11.91
CA TRP A 114 -29.14 0.60 -10.58
C TRP A 114 -28.15 1.75 -10.66
N TYR A 115 -28.10 2.54 -9.59
CA TYR A 115 -27.31 3.76 -9.50
C TYR A 115 -26.55 3.80 -8.18
N CYS A 116 -25.26 4.13 -8.25
CA CYS A 116 -24.50 4.62 -7.11
C CYS A 116 -24.48 6.15 -7.18
N VAL A 117 -24.98 6.82 -6.13
CA VAL A 117 -25.17 8.27 -6.09
C VAL A 117 -24.23 8.89 -5.08
N PHE A 118 -23.43 9.85 -5.54
CA PHE A 118 -22.48 10.64 -4.76
C PHE A 118 -22.98 12.08 -4.69
N SER A 119 -23.53 12.47 -3.55
CA SER A 119 -24.29 13.70 -3.38
C SER A 119 -23.52 14.73 -2.58
N ASN A 120 -23.26 15.87 -3.22
CA ASN A 120 -22.80 17.10 -2.57
C ASN A 120 -23.95 18.09 -2.34
N ARG A 121 -25.19 17.58 -2.25
CA ARG A 121 -26.40 18.42 -2.15
C ARG A 121 -26.46 19.22 -0.84
N GLY A 122 -25.94 18.64 0.25
CA GLY A 122 -25.82 19.29 1.56
C GLY A 122 -24.55 20.12 1.75
N GLY A 123 -23.59 20.03 0.82
CA GLY A 123 -22.29 20.69 0.95
C GLY A 123 -22.32 22.17 0.60
N SER A 124 -21.23 22.85 0.96
CA SER A 124 -21.05 24.29 0.83
C SER A 124 -20.00 24.69 -0.20
N THR A 125 -19.09 23.78 -0.54
CA THR A 125 -18.05 23.94 -1.56
C THR A 125 -18.11 22.80 -2.58
N THR A 126 -17.45 22.97 -3.73
CA THR A 126 -17.18 21.87 -4.66
C THR A 126 -16.28 20.84 -3.97
N VAL A 127 -16.58 19.56 -4.19
CA VAL A 127 -15.77 18.41 -3.78
C VAL A 127 -15.27 17.74 -5.05
N THR A 128 -13.99 17.41 -5.11
CA THR A 128 -13.44 16.52 -6.14
C THR A 128 -13.42 15.11 -5.56
N VAL A 129 -13.81 14.12 -6.35
CA VAL A 129 -13.93 12.72 -5.92
C VAL A 129 -13.40 11.79 -6.99
N ASP A 130 -12.72 10.74 -6.53
CA ASP A 130 -12.36 9.57 -7.31
C ASP A 130 -13.37 8.46 -7.03
N ILE A 131 -13.87 7.83 -8.10
CA ILE A 131 -14.97 6.85 -8.03
C ILE A 131 -14.58 5.61 -8.83
N GLY A 132 -14.56 4.46 -8.17
CA GLY A 132 -14.40 3.15 -8.79
C GLY A 132 -15.63 2.30 -8.49
N VAL A 133 -16.37 1.90 -9.52
CA VAL A 133 -17.51 0.98 -9.36
C VAL A 133 -17.32 -0.20 -10.28
N ASP A 134 -17.27 -1.38 -9.68
CA ASP A 134 -16.95 -2.67 -10.30
C ASP A 134 -18.12 -3.63 -10.08
N THR A 135 -18.59 -4.25 -11.15
CA THR A 135 -19.68 -5.23 -11.12
C THR A 135 -19.28 -6.65 -11.44
N ASN A 136 -18.03 -6.85 -11.86
CA ASN A 136 -17.57 -8.13 -12.37
C ASN A 136 -16.32 -8.66 -11.62
N GLY A 137 -15.70 -7.81 -10.79
CA GLY A 137 -14.61 -8.13 -9.87
C GLY A 137 -13.22 -7.99 -10.49
N ASP A 138 -13.07 -7.34 -11.65
CA ASP A 138 -11.79 -7.19 -12.36
C ASP A 138 -11.09 -5.84 -12.13
N ASN A 139 -11.77 -4.86 -11.53
CA ASN A 139 -11.26 -3.51 -11.29
C ASN A 139 -10.98 -3.20 -9.81
N THR A 140 -11.26 -4.13 -8.89
CA THR A 140 -11.00 -3.91 -7.47
C THR A 140 -9.66 -4.56 -7.06
N PRO A 141 -8.70 -3.82 -6.45
CA PRO A 141 -7.44 -4.38 -5.99
C PRO A 141 -7.64 -5.25 -4.73
N ILE A 142 -8.33 -6.39 -4.86
CA ILE A 142 -8.59 -7.32 -3.76
C ILE A 142 -7.52 -8.40 -3.75
N TYR A 143 -6.65 -8.35 -2.74
CA TYR A 143 -5.68 -9.41 -2.47
C TYR A 143 -6.27 -10.43 -1.50
N SER A 144 -6.26 -11.71 -1.87
CA SER A 144 -6.80 -12.80 -1.05
C SER A 144 -5.79 -13.30 -0.03
N SER A 145 -6.22 -13.45 1.22
CA SER A 145 -5.45 -14.12 2.29
C SER A 145 -5.23 -15.63 2.06
N SER A 146 -5.79 -16.20 0.98
CA SER A 146 -5.45 -17.55 0.54
C SER A 146 -4.21 -17.61 -0.36
N THR A 147 -3.78 -16.45 -0.89
CA THR A 147 -2.63 -16.32 -1.78
C THR A 147 -1.42 -15.71 -1.05
N TYR A 148 -1.66 -14.79 -0.13
CA TYR A 148 -0.64 -14.05 0.61
C TYR A 148 -0.74 -14.31 2.11
N ASP A 149 0.41 -14.26 2.80
CA ASP A 149 0.46 -14.46 4.26
C ASP A 149 -0.09 -13.25 5.02
N TYR A 150 0.07 -12.05 4.45
CA TYR A 150 -0.42 -10.79 5.00
C TYR A 150 -1.15 -10.01 3.91
N THR A 151 -2.31 -9.46 4.25
CA THR A 151 -3.11 -8.67 3.30
C THR A 151 -3.67 -7.43 3.99
N GLY A 152 -3.60 -6.29 3.33
CA GLY A 152 -4.34 -5.08 3.67
C GLY A 152 -5.33 -4.75 2.56
N TYR A 153 -6.52 -4.31 2.94
CA TYR A 153 -7.57 -3.93 1.98
C TYR A 153 -8.13 -2.56 2.35
N GLY A 154 -8.20 -1.66 1.36
CA GLY A 154 -8.76 -0.33 1.54
C GLY A 154 -8.03 0.48 2.62
N ILE A 155 -6.70 0.37 2.65
CA ILE A 155 -5.86 1.19 3.54
C ILE A 155 -5.87 2.61 2.98
N VAL A 156 -6.20 3.58 3.83
CA VAL A 156 -6.30 4.98 3.48
C VAL A 156 -5.08 5.71 4.03
N LEU A 157 -4.43 6.50 3.19
CA LEU A 157 -3.33 7.39 3.56
C LEU A 157 -3.63 8.80 3.10
N GLU A 158 -3.45 9.78 3.99
CA GLU A 158 -3.38 11.18 3.58
C GLU A 158 -1.97 11.52 3.08
N ASN A 159 -1.82 12.71 2.48
CA ASN A 159 -0.52 13.22 2.05
C ASN A 159 0.51 13.18 3.19
N ASN A 160 1.67 12.58 2.91
CA ASN A 160 2.76 12.34 3.83
C ASN A 160 2.44 11.40 5.00
N GLU A 161 1.38 10.60 4.92
CA GLU A 161 1.16 9.47 5.81
C GLU A 161 1.75 8.19 5.22
N TYR A 162 2.07 7.24 6.11
CA TYR A 162 2.59 5.94 5.73
C TYR A 162 1.86 4.83 6.48
N HIS A 163 1.86 3.64 5.88
CA HIS A 163 1.42 2.39 6.48
C HIS A 163 2.57 1.38 6.40
N ASP A 164 2.85 0.68 7.49
CA ASP A 164 3.88 -0.35 7.53
C ASP A 164 3.34 -1.73 7.92
N VAL A 165 4.03 -2.77 7.45
CA VAL A 165 3.86 -4.14 7.90
C VAL A 165 5.19 -4.60 8.49
N PHE A 166 5.20 -4.85 9.80
CA PHE A 166 6.39 -5.29 10.52
C PHE A 166 6.37 -6.79 10.82
N LEU A 167 7.50 -7.46 10.59
CA LEU A 167 7.65 -8.92 10.64
C LEU A 167 8.97 -9.28 11.32
N TYR A 168 9.00 -10.31 12.16
CA TYR A 168 10.27 -10.89 12.62
C TYR A 168 10.68 -12.00 11.66
N LEU A 169 11.83 -11.84 11.01
CA LEU A 169 12.32 -12.74 9.96
C LEU A 169 13.74 -13.19 10.26
N ASP A 170 14.08 -14.39 9.82
CA ASP A 170 15.42 -14.94 9.89
C ASP A 170 16.25 -14.64 8.63
N ALA A 171 17.58 -14.61 8.79
CA ALA A 171 18.47 -14.46 7.66
C ALA A 171 18.27 -15.61 6.64
N GLY A 172 18.01 -15.25 5.39
CA GLY A 172 17.67 -16.18 4.32
C GLY A 172 16.16 -16.33 4.03
N ASP A 173 15.28 -15.82 4.88
CA ASP A 173 13.86 -15.69 4.55
C ASP A 173 13.69 -14.79 3.31
N VAL A 174 12.59 -14.97 2.58
CA VAL A 174 12.30 -14.17 1.38
C VAL A 174 10.95 -13.49 1.51
N ILE A 175 10.91 -12.17 1.30
CA ILE A 175 9.68 -11.39 1.15
C ILE A 175 9.38 -11.23 -0.34
N ASP A 176 8.12 -11.46 -0.74
CA ASP A 176 7.57 -10.99 -2.01
C ASP A 176 6.13 -10.49 -1.81
N GLY A 177 5.51 -9.97 -2.87
CA GLY A 177 4.15 -9.49 -2.76
C GLY A 177 3.69 -8.63 -3.91
N HIS A 178 2.56 -7.98 -3.73
CA HIS A 178 1.95 -7.06 -4.68
C HIS A 178 1.21 -5.96 -3.92
N PHE A 179 1.13 -4.78 -4.52
CA PHE A 179 0.25 -3.72 -4.06
C PHE A 179 -0.35 -2.97 -5.24
N SER A 180 -1.50 -2.36 -5.01
CA SER A 180 -2.16 -1.47 -5.96
C SER A 180 -2.99 -0.44 -5.20
N THR A 181 -2.92 0.82 -5.62
CA THR A 181 -3.92 1.82 -5.24
C THR A 181 -5.23 1.53 -5.99
N PHE A 182 -6.31 2.19 -5.57
CA PHE A 182 -7.62 2.07 -6.23
C PHE A 182 -7.71 2.90 -7.51
N PHE A 183 -6.92 3.98 -7.64
CA PHE A 183 -6.98 4.87 -8.78
C PHE A 183 -5.62 5.06 -9.47
N PRO A 184 -5.57 5.07 -10.81
CA PRO A 184 -4.34 5.15 -11.59
C PRO A 184 -3.65 6.52 -11.55
N THR A 185 -4.31 7.52 -10.95
CA THR A 185 -3.75 8.85 -10.68
C THR A 185 -2.93 8.90 -9.41
N ASP A 186 -3.09 7.91 -8.53
CA ASP A 186 -2.45 7.87 -7.22
C ASP A 186 -1.08 7.21 -7.32
N GLY A 187 -0.11 7.79 -6.61
CA GLY A 187 1.21 7.23 -6.45
C GLY A 187 1.40 6.63 -5.06
N LEU A 188 2.11 5.52 -4.98
CA LEU A 188 2.57 4.98 -3.71
C LEU A 188 4.06 4.66 -3.80
N ASP A 189 4.82 5.18 -2.84
CA ASP A 189 6.17 4.74 -2.60
C ASP A 189 6.17 3.45 -1.78
N PHE A 190 7.08 2.56 -2.11
CA PHE A 190 7.27 1.32 -1.37
C PHE A 190 8.75 1.07 -1.12
N PHE A 191 9.09 0.61 0.08
CA PHE A 191 10.42 0.09 0.37
C PHE A 191 10.40 -0.91 1.52
N ILE A 192 11.43 -1.76 1.55
CA ILE A 192 11.71 -2.70 2.63
C ILE A 192 12.89 -2.18 3.45
N CYS A 193 12.84 -2.25 4.78
CA CYS A 193 13.97 -1.89 5.64
C CYS A 193 13.97 -2.68 6.95
N ASP A 194 15.11 -2.69 7.67
CA ASP A 194 15.20 -3.21 9.04
C ASP A 194 14.78 -2.16 10.07
N THR A 195 14.69 -2.53 11.35
CA THR A 195 14.32 -1.60 12.44
C THR A 195 15.18 -0.36 12.52
N ASP A 196 16.51 -0.48 12.45
CA ASP A 196 17.41 0.66 12.62
C ASP A 196 17.22 1.68 11.48
N ASN A 197 16.97 1.20 10.26
CA ASN A 197 16.68 2.04 9.10
C ASN A 197 15.27 2.63 9.13
N PHE A 198 14.27 1.88 9.59
CA PHE A 198 12.90 2.38 9.78
C PHE A 198 12.87 3.52 10.82
N ASP A 199 13.44 3.31 12.00
CA ASP A 199 13.52 4.32 13.06
C ASP A 199 14.27 5.57 12.58
N SER A 200 15.33 5.40 11.78
CA SER A 200 16.08 6.52 11.21
C SER A 200 15.22 7.30 10.20
N TRP A 201 14.50 6.59 9.31
CA TRP A 201 13.63 7.21 8.30
C TRP A 201 12.48 7.98 8.94
N GLU A 202 11.78 7.39 9.91
CA GLU A 202 10.64 8.03 10.60
C GLU A 202 11.06 9.33 11.31
N LEU A 203 12.29 9.36 11.83
CA LEU A 203 12.86 10.56 12.47
C LEU A 203 13.39 11.59 11.47
N GLY A 204 13.26 11.33 10.16
CA GLY A 204 13.77 12.18 9.10
C GLY A 204 15.30 12.18 9.03
N TYR A 205 15.95 11.08 9.39
CA TYR A 205 17.39 10.87 9.19
C TYR A 205 17.65 10.06 7.91
N SER A 206 18.91 10.03 7.47
CA SER A 206 19.31 9.15 6.37
C SER A 206 19.08 7.70 6.75
N SER A 207 18.46 6.94 5.85
CA SER A 207 18.16 5.52 6.00
C SER A 207 18.49 4.74 4.72
N THR A 208 18.60 3.42 4.83
CA THR A 208 18.75 2.50 3.70
C THR A 208 17.45 1.74 3.48
N GLY A 209 16.85 1.91 2.29
CA GLY A 209 15.74 1.09 1.80
C GLY A 209 16.22 0.04 0.80
N TYR A 210 15.45 -1.04 0.71
CA TYR A 210 15.59 -2.13 -0.27
C TYR A 210 14.31 -2.27 -1.07
N SER A 211 14.40 -2.86 -2.28
CA SER A 211 13.26 -3.05 -3.19
C SER A 211 12.42 -1.78 -3.34
N ILE A 212 13.09 -0.65 -3.56
CA ILE A 212 12.45 0.67 -3.56
C ILE A 212 11.70 0.85 -4.87
N GLU A 213 10.40 1.09 -4.76
CA GLU A 213 9.52 1.49 -5.83
C GLU A 213 8.98 2.89 -5.51
N THR A 214 8.79 3.72 -6.53
CA THR A 214 8.43 5.13 -6.34
C THR A 214 7.26 5.54 -7.21
N ASP A 215 6.28 6.24 -6.63
CA ASP A 215 5.13 6.79 -7.36
C ASP A 215 4.43 5.73 -8.23
N MET A 216 4.07 4.60 -7.61
CA MET A 216 3.50 3.44 -8.29
C MET A 216 2.00 3.27 -8.01
N TYR A 217 1.18 3.31 -9.07
CA TYR A 217 -0.22 2.86 -9.04
C TYR A 217 -0.34 1.38 -8.64
N TYR A 218 0.45 0.52 -9.29
CA TYR A 218 0.53 -0.91 -8.96
C TYR A 218 1.96 -1.40 -9.13
N SER A 219 2.38 -2.33 -8.28
CA SER A 219 3.66 -3.02 -8.47
C SER A 219 3.64 -4.45 -7.92
N SER A 220 4.55 -5.25 -8.46
CA SER A 220 4.94 -6.54 -7.88
C SER A 220 6.21 -6.31 -7.09
N ILE A 221 6.23 -6.73 -5.84
CA ILE A 221 7.41 -6.66 -4.99
C ILE A 221 8.31 -7.83 -5.40
N ASP A 222 9.43 -7.50 -6.03
CA ASP A 222 10.46 -8.49 -6.38
C ASP A 222 10.93 -9.23 -5.12
N SER A 223 11.17 -10.53 -5.25
CA SER A 223 11.62 -11.38 -4.15
C SER A 223 12.90 -10.81 -3.50
N PHE A 224 12.80 -10.46 -2.22
CA PHE A 224 13.85 -9.88 -1.41
C PHE A 224 14.29 -10.85 -0.32
N THR A 225 15.56 -11.28 -0.36
CA THR A 225 16.12 -12.17 0.66
C THR A 225 16.64 -11.38 1.85
N ILE A 226 16.18 -11.73 3.05
CA ILE A 226 16.55 -11.11 4.32
C ILE A 226 18.04 -11.33 4.62
N PRO A 227 18.86 -10.26 4.71
CA PRO A 227 20.30 -10.40 4.94
C PRO A 227 20.65 -10.72 6.40
N THR A 228 19.82 -10.32 7.36
CA THR A 228 20.06 -10.48 8.80
C THR A 228 18.77 -10.76 9.56
N SER A 229 18.81 -11.69 10.52
CA SER A 229 17.64 -11.95 11.39
C SER A 229 17.29 -10.72 12.21
N GLY A 230 16.00 -10.41 12.34
CA GLY A 230 15.52 -9.24 13.06
C GLY A 230 14.10 -8.85 12.67
N TYR A 231 13.66 -7.66 13.09
CA TYR A 231 12.43 -7.08 12.60
C TYR A 231 12.67 -6.32 11.29
N TRP A 232 11.79 -6.57 10.33
CA TRP A 232 11.79 -5.98 9.00
C TRP A 232 10.43 -5.35 8.71
N TYR A 233 10.44 -4.27 7.94
CA TYR A 233 9.30 -3.43 7.64
C TYR A 233 9.10 -3.36 6.14
N CYS A 234 7.89 -3.61 5.68
CA CYS A 234 7.41 -3.23 4.35
C CYS A 234 6.63 -1.93 4.50
N VAL A 235 7.16 -0.82 3.99
CA VAL A 235 6.61 0.52 4.16
C VAL A 235 5.95 0.97 2.87
N PHE A 236 4.73 1.48 3.01
CA PHE A 236 3.93 2.12 1.96
C PHE A 236 3.77 3.58 2.33
N TYR A 237 4.19 4.51 1.47
CA TYR A 237 4.26 5.93 1.80
C TYR A 237 3.62 6.79 0.70
N ALA A 238 2.68 7.65 1.11
CA ALA A 238 2.02 8.63 0.24
C ALA A 238 2.86 9.93 0.17
N GLU A 239 4.09 9.84 -0.35
CA GLU A 239 5.01 10.99 -0.47
C GLU A 239 4.49 12.01 -1.48
N ASP A 240 4.28 13.26 -1.05
CA ASP A 240 3.90 14.39 -1.93
C ASP A 240 2.58 14.21 -2.71
N GLU A 241 1.69 13.36 -2.19
CA GLU A 241 0.42 13.05 -2.84
C GLU A 241 -0.58 14.19 -2.69
N ILE A 242 -1.27 14.53 -3.79
CA ILE A 242 -2.17 15.70 -3.82
C ILE A 242 -3.45 15.40 -3.06
N ASP A 243 -3.89 14.15 -3.12
CA ASP A 243 -5.19 13.68 -2.66
C ASP A 243 -5.03 12.54 -1.65
N THR A 244 -6.13 12.17 -0.99
CA THR A 244 -6.18 10.96 -0.17
C THR A 244 -5.98 9.75 -1.08
N ILE A 245 -5.15 8.80 -0.65
CA ILE A 245 -4.91 7.56 -1.39
C ILE A 245 -5.56 6.42 -0.66
N THR A 246 -6.19 5.55 -1.44
CA THR A 246 -6.58 4.23 -0.96
C THR A 246 -5.85 3.15 -1.72
N PHE A 247 -5.31 2.18 -0.98
CA PHE A 247 -4.61 1.05 -1.57
C PHE A 247 -4.87 -0.27 -0.86
N SER A 248 -4.46 -1.34 -1.52
CA SER A 248 -4.47 -2.69 -0.97
C SER A 248 -3.12 -3.35 -1.25
N TYR A 249 -2.76 -4.33 -0.43
CA TYR A 249 -1.53 -5.10 -0.59
C TYR A 249 -1.70 -6.57 -0.21
N GLY A 250 -0.84 -7.41 -0.76
CA GLY A 250 -0.61 -8.79 -0.34
C GLY A 250 0.90 -9.04 -0.23
N ILE A 251 1.38 -9.48 0.93
CA ILE A 251 2.78 -9.83 1.20
C ILE A 251 2.86 -11.33 1.52
N SER A 252 3.79 -12.03 0.89
CA SER A 252 4.14 -13.43 1.21
C SER A 252 5.55 -13.52 1.77
N VAL A 253 5.75 -14.50 2.65
CA VAL A 253 7.03 -14.77 3.31
C VAL A 253 7.38 -16.25 3.14
N ASP A 254 8.43 -16.50 2.35
CA ASP A 254 9.01 -17.83 2.23
C ASP A 254 10.12 -18.03 3.27
N THR A 255 9.83 -18.83 4.29
CA THR A 255 10.77 -19.22 5.36
C THR A 255 11.58 -20.47 5.04
N SER A 256 11.39 -21.08 3.85
CA SER A 256 12.13 -22.28 3.45
C SER A 256 13.60 -22.00 3.13
N GLY A 257 13.92 -20.73 2.83
CA GLY A 257 15.27 -20.23 2.60
C GLY A 257 16.05 -19.91 3.87
N ALA A 258 15.39 -19.89 5.04
CA ALA A 258 16.02 -19.64 6.33
C ALA A 258 17.27 -20.51 6.44
N ILE A 259 18.42 -19.87 6.62
CA ILE A 259 19.62 -20.60 6.98
C ILE A 259 19.34 -21.09 8.40
N THR A 260 18.76 -22.29 8.52
CA THR A 260 18.67 -22.97 9.80
C THR A 260 20.09 -23.03 10.29
N ASP A 261 20.41 -22.16 11.25
CA ASP A 261 21.77 -21.96 11.69
C ASP A 261 22.29 -23.35 11.98
N GLY A 262 23.26 -23.76 11.17
CA GLY A 262 23.86 -25.08 11.22
C GLY A 262 24.66 -25.26 12.50
N SER A 263 24.29 -24.57 13.59
CA SER A 263 24.05 -25.19 14.88
C SER A 263 23.32 -26.53 14.65
N THR A 264 24.11 -27.50 14.21
CA THR A 264 24.26 -28.70 15.01
C THR A 264 24.25 -28.20 16.45
N THR A 265 23.08 -28.26 17.07
CA THR A 265 23.00 -28.75 18.43
C THR A 265 23.82 -30.03 18.37
N VAL A 266 25.14 -29.86 18.55
CA VAL A 266 26.02 -30.85 19.10
C VAL A 266 25.33 -31.11 20.41
N ASN A 267 24.40 -32.07 20.33
CA ASN A 267 23.46 -32.41 21.36
C ASN A 267 24.27 -32.31 22.65
N GLU A 268 23.94 -31.40 23.56
CA GLU A 268 24.80 -31.19 24.73
C GLU A 268 25.00 -32.54 25.43
N ASP A 269 24.01 -33.44 25.30
CA ASP A 269 24.09 -34.85 25.59
C ASP A 269 25.21 -35.60 24.85
N LEU A 270 25.42 -35.43 23.54
CA LEU A 270 26.54 -36.04 22.81
C LEU A 270 27.91 -35.47 23.22
N ILE A 271 28.00 -34.20 23.61
CA ILE A 271 29.23 -33.63 24.21
C ILE A 271 29.44 -34.20 25.62
N ILE A 272 28.39 -34.32 26.43
CA ILE A 272 28.45 -34.91 27.77
C ILE A 272 28.77 -36.40 27.68
N PHE A 273 28.16 -37.14 26.75
CA PHE A 273 28.48 -38.54 26.46
C PHE A 273 29.88 -38.67 25.90
N GLY A 274 30.31 -37.78 25.00
CA GLY A 274 31.68 -37.73 24.50
C GLY A 274 32.71 -37.46 25.60
N ALA A 275 32.42 -36.53 26.51
CA ALA A 275 33.25 -36.22 27.67
C ALA A 275 33.26 -37.35 28.69
N LEU A 276 32.12 -37.98 28.99
CA LEU A 276 32.03 -39.15 29.85
C LEU A 276 32.75 -40.35 29.23
N PHE A 277 32.61 -40.56 27.93
CA PHE A 277 33.31 -41.61 27.20
C PHE A 277 34.81 -41.35 27.16
N ALA A 278 35.25 -40.09 27.00
CA ALA A 278 36.65 -39.69 27.07
C ALA A 278 37.23 -39.80 28.49
N VAL A 279 36.44 -39.57 29.55
CA VAL A 279 36.84 -39.84 30.94
C VAL A 279 36.92 -41.35 31.19
N PHE A 280 35.97 -42.14 30.66
CA PHE A 280 35.98 -43.59 30.79
C PHE A 280 37.15 -44.21 30.03
N PHE A 281 37.39 -43.78 28.79
CA PHE A 281 38.56 -44.15 28.00
C PHE A 281 39.85 -43.58 28.59
N GLY A 282 39.83 -42.38 29.15
CA GLY A 282 40.96 -41.77 29.85
C GLY A 282 41.35 -42.54 31.10
N LEU A 283 40.38 -43.06 31.86
CA LEU A 283 40.63 -43.96 32.99
C LEU A 283 41.16 -45.32 32.51
N MET A 284 40.61 -45.86 31.42
CA MET A 284 41.07 -47.11 30.80
C MET A 284 42.48 -46.98 30.18
N ILE A 285 42.81 -45.82 29.60
CA ILE A 285 44.12 -45.50 29.01
C ILE A 285 45.14 -45.14 30.12
N CYS A 286 44.73 -44.47 31.19
CA CYS A 286 45.57 -44.24 32.38
C CYS A 286 45.94 -45.55 33.07
N CYS A 287 45.09 -46.59 32.99
CA CYS A 287 45.47 -47.95 33.37
C CYS A 287 46.41 -48.64 32.36
N ALA A 288 46.38 -48.26 31.08
CA ALA A 288 47.10 -48.99 30.02
C ALA A 288 48.43 -48.37 29.58
N ILE A 289 48.67 -47.06 29.74
CA ILE A 289 49.85 -46.41 29.14
C ILE A 289 50.52 -45.45 30.12
N ASN A 290 51.23 -46.06 31.05
CA ASN A 290 52.48 -45.52 31.58
C ASN A 290 53.54 -45.57 30.46
N LYS A 291 53.44 -44.70 29.44
CA LYS A 291 54.52 -44.48 28.44
C LYS A 291 54.32 -43.20 27.61
N LYS A 292 55.27 -42.28 27.77
CA LYS A 292 55.67 -41.08 26.97
C LYS A 292 55.10 -41.04 25.53
N ARG A 293 54.79 -39.90 24.89
CA ARG A 293 55.50 -38.60 24.83
C ARG A 293 54.64 -37.59 24.06
N THR A 294 54.83 -36.32 24.38
CA THR A 294 54.27 -35.08 23.81
C THR A 294 54.46 -34.91 22.30
N GLN A 295 53.48 -34.30 21.62
CA GLN A 295 53.70 -33.56 20.38
C GLN A 295 52.72 -32.38 20.27
N THR A 296 53.29 -31.20 20.07
CA THR A 296 52.60 -29.90 19.95
C THR A 296 52.40 -29.58 18.47
N SER A 297 51.23 -29.10 18.07
CA SER A 297 51.02 -28.48 16.75
C SER A 297 50.31 -27.14 16.89
N THR A 298 50.96 -26.11 16.36
CA THR A 298 50.52 -24.73 16.22
C THR A 298 49.44 -24.61 15.12
N PRO A 299 48.45 -23.70 15.22
CA PRO A 299 47.46 -23.49 14.15
C PRO A 299 48.09 -22.79 12.93
N PRO A 300 47.59 -23.06 11.71
CA PRO A 300 48.04 -22.37 10.51
C PRO A 300 47.52 -20.93 10.44
N THR A 301 48.40 -20.04 10.00
CA THR A 301 48.12 -18.66 9.59
C THR A 301 47.29 -18.66 8.30
N VAL A 302 46.20 -17.90 8.27
CA VAL A 302 45.38 -17.67 7.07
C VAL A 302 45.93 -16.45 6.34
N ASP A 303 46.40 -16.65 5.11
CA ASP A 303 46.77 -15.57 4.18
C ASP A 303 45.52 -15.00 3.49
N HIS A 304 45.46 -13.68 3.40
CA HIS A 304 44.45 -12.93 2.65
C HIS A 304 44.69 -13.07 1.14
N TYR A 305 43.65 -13.42 0.38
CA TYR A 305 43.63 -13.29 -1.08
C TYR A 305 43.12 -11.91 -1.48
N ALA A 306 43.94 -11.18 -2.24
CA ALA A 306 43.51 -10.03 -3.02
C ALA A 306 42.86 -10.51 -4.33
N ALA A 307 41.69 -9.98 -4.66
CA ALA A 307 41.10 -10.17 -5.98
C ALA A 307 41.80 -9.27 -7.03
N PRO A 308 42.01 -9.76 -8.26
CA PRO A 308 42.72 -9.05 -9.32
C PRO A 308 41.91 -7.89 -9.91
N PRO A 309 42.55 -6.91 -10.58
CA PRO A 309 41.85 -5.81 -11.22
C PRO A 309 41.00 -6.32 -12.39
N TYR A 310 39.70 -6.05 -12.32
CA TYR A 310 38.75 -6.30 -13.40
C TYR A 310 39.04 -5.37 -14.59
N ARG A 311 39.13 -5.94 -15.78
CA ARG A 311 39.23 -5.23 -17.06
C ARG A 311 38.05 -5.68 -17.93
N PRO A 312 37.24 -4.74 -18.47
CA PRO A 312 35.97 -5.09 -19.09
C PRO A 312 36.19 -5.65 -20.50
N THR A 313 35.30 -6.56 -20.92
CA THR A 313 35.08 -6.84 -22.34
C THR A 313 33.59 -7.14 -22.57
N THR A 314 33.03 -6.35 -23.46
CA THR A 314 31.63 -6.28 -23.90
C THR A 314 31.23 -7.46 -24.79
N THR A 315 29.90 -7.61 -24.96
CA THR A 315 29.09 -8.36 -25.96
C THR A 315 28.35 -9.53 -25.30
N GLY A 316 27.02 -9.68 -25.31
CA GLY A 316 25.91 -8.91 -25.86
C GLY A 316 24.71 -9.88 -25.89
N THR A 317 23.77 -9.75 -24.96
CA THR A 317 22.46 -10.41 -24.96
C THR A 317 21.55 -9.58 -24.04
N THR A 318 20.41 -9.11 -24.54
CA THR A 318 19.46 -8.29 -23.76
C THR A 318 18.77 -9.14 -22.68
N VAL A 319 19.39 -9.17 -21.51
CA VAL A 319 18.78 -9.48 -20.22
C VAL A 319 18.45 -8.14 -19.59
N ARG A 320 17.24 -7.96 -19.05
CA ARG A 320 16.90 -6.81 -18.21
C ARG A 320 17.76 -6.93 -16.96
N GLU A 321 18.86 -6.19 -16.90
CA GLU A 321 19.75 -6.13 -15.76
C GLU A 321 19.01 -5.37 -14.66
N VAL A 322 18.37 -6.12 -13.74
CA VAL A 322 17.83 -5.58 -12.51
C VAL A 322 19.03 -5.14 -11.68
N THR A 323 19.38 -3.86 -11.83
CA THR A 323 20.42 -3.24 -10.99
C THR A 323 19.72 -2.95 -9.67
N THR A 324 20.03 -3.71 -8.62
CA THR A 324 19.60 -3.40 -7.26
C THR A 324 20.24 -2.06 -6.89
N ARG A 325 19.51 -0.96 -7.07
CA ARG A 325 19.99 0.38 -6.70
C ARG A 325 19.64 0.58 -5.24
N VAL A 326 20.66 0.73 -4.41
CA VAL A 326 20.47 1.25 -3.06
C VAL A 326 20.29 2.75 -3.19
N LEU A 327 19.16 3.27 -2.74
CA LEU A 327 18.93 4.72 -2.67
C LEU A 327 19.10 5.20 -1.23
N VAL A 328 19.65 6.41 -1.10
CA VAL A 328 19.80 7.15 0.16
C VAL A 328 18.74 8.25 0.16
N ILE A 329 17.83 8.22 1.13
CA ILE A 329 16.77 9.23 1.25
C ILE A 329 17.31 10.45 1.99
N CYS A 330 17.13 11.65 1.43
CA CYS A 330 17.62 12.88 2.03
C CYS A 330 16.83 13.25 3.30
N PRO A 331 17.49 13.43 4.46
CA PRO A 331 16.81 13.75 5.71
C PRO A 331 16.13 15.12 5.73
N TYR A 332 16.55 16.03 4.85
CA TYR A 332 16.07 17.41 4.87
C TYR A 332 14.90 17.66 3.91
N CYS A 333 14.73 16.82 2.89
CA CYS A 333 13.75 17.10 1.83
C CYS A 333 13.13 15.85 1.18
N GLY A 334 13.34 14.65 1.72
CA GLY A 334 12.76 13.40 1.19
C GLY A 334 13.39 12.90 -0.12
N CYS A 335 14.11 13.75 -0.86
CA CYS A 335 14.68 13.37 -2.16
C CYS A 335 15.52 12.09 -2.09
N LYS A 336 15.21 11.14 -2.97
CA LYS A 336 15.91 9.85 -3.14
C LYS A 336 17.17 10.05 -3.97
N ASN A 337 18.32 9.64 -3.44
CA ASN A 337 19.64 9.86 -4.01
C ASN A 337 20.35 8.53 -4.30
N ASP A 338 21.18 8.45 -5.34
CA ASP A 338 21.99 7.25 -5.59
C ASP A 338 23.01 7.03 -4.46
N GLN A 339 23.25 5.77 -4.07
CA GLN A 339 24.27 5.43 -3.07
C GLN A 339 25.66 5.98 -3.45
N GLY A 340 26.32 6.62 -2.48
CA GLY A 340 27.68 7.15 -2.62
C GLY A 340 27.77 8.63 -2.97
N ILE A 341 26.63 9.33 -3.12
CA ILE A 341 26.65 10.79 -3.19
C ILE A 341 26.64 11.39 -1.77
N LEU A 342 27.41 12.48 -1.59
CA LEU A 342 27.60 13.12 -0.29
C LEU A 342 26.65 14.30 -0.05
N THR A 343 25.90 14.70 -1.08
CA THR A 343 25.01 15.86 -1.03
C THR A 343 23.73 15.54 -1.79
N CYS A 344 22.59 15.92 -1.23
CA CYS A 344 21.28 15.74 -1.81
C CYS A 344 21.16 16.47 -3.15
N THR A 345 20.70 15.78 -4.19
CA THR A 345 20.54 16.38 -5.52
C THR A 345 19.44 17.43 -5.60
N ASN A 346 18.52 17.46 -4.63
CA ASN A 346 17.40 18.42 -4.61
C ASN A 346 17.69 19.66 -3.74
N CYS A 347 18.24 19.46 -2.53
CA CYS A 347 18.40 20.55 -1.55
C CYS A 347 19.85 20.92 -1.21
N ASP A 348 20.84 20.28 -1.86
CA ASP A 348 22.29 20.47 -1.64
C ASP A 348 22.77 20.19 -0.19
N ALA A 349 21.92 19.63 0.67
CA ALA A 349 22.31 19.28 2.03
C ALA A 349 23.24 18.07 2.05
N GLU A 350 24.20 18.04 2.97
CA GLU A 350 25.11 16.91 3.17
C GLU A 350 24.31 15.68 3.66
N LEU A 351 24.50 14.53 3.01
CA LEU A 351 23.76 13.28 3.26
C LEU A 351 24.45 12.38 4.28
#